data_AF-A0A924Z6Z6-F1
#
_entry.id   AF-A0A924Z6Z6-F1
#
_cell.length_a   1.000
_cell.length_b   1.000
_cell.length_c   1.000
_cell.angle_alpha   90.00
_cell.angle_beta   90.00
_cell.angle_gamma   90.00
#
_symmetry.space_group_name_H-M   'P 1'
#
loop_
_entity.id
_entity.type
_entity.pdbx_description
1 polymer ?
#
loop_
_entity_poly.entity_id
_entity_poly.type
_entity_poly.pdbx_seq_one_letter_code
_entity_poly.pdbx_strand_id
1 'polypeptide(L)'
;MKETSITQELYRPLSPARTAFSRGMTTIAFLLSGLALLPLLAILFEILRQGIPNLKWEVLTSLPAPVGMEGVPSGFANAIVGTVIMVGIASLISIPVGVLTAIYLAEFSKGSPIAHLIRFVVTVLSGVPSIVVGVFAYAVVVLAFKGFSAFAGGFALSVIMLPIVILATEEALKLVPTSLRLASSALGAS
;
A
#
# COMPACT_ATOMS: atom_id res chain seq x y z
N MET A 1 2.49 -29.19 40.58
CA MET A 1 1.15 -29.68 40.16
C MET A 1 0.21 -28.49 39.94
N LYS A 2 0.20 -27.89 38.74
CA LYS A 2 -0.89 -26.96 38.31
C LYS A 2 -0.95 -26.69 36.79
N GLU A 3 -0.39 -27.56 35.95
CA GLU A 3 -0.51 -27.45 34.48
C GLU A 3 -1.68 -28.23 33.89
N THR A 4 -2.32 -29.12 34.66
CA THR A 4 -3.41 -29.99 34.18
C THR A 4 -4.76 -29.25 34.00
N SER A 5 -4.87 -27.98 34.41
CA SER A 5 -6.13 -27.22 34.45
C SER A 5 -6.50 -26.58 33.10
N ILE A 6 -5.53 -26.01 32.37
CA ILE A 6 -5.81 -25.24 31.14
C ILE A 6 -6.11 -26.17 29.98
N THR A 7 -5.40 -27.29 29.89
CA THR A 7 -5.63 -28.32 28.87
C THR A 7 -7.00 -28.96 29.02
N GLN A 8 -7.45 -29.27 30.25
CA GLN A 8 -8.80 -29.80 30.48
C GLN A 8 -9.92 -28.80 30.16
N GLU A 9 -9.69 -27.51 30.38
CA GLU A 9 -10.66 -26.45 30.08
C GLU A 9 -10.81 -26.22 28.57
N LEU A 10 -9.73 -26.36 27.80
CA LEU A 10 -9.74 -26.32 26.32
C LEU A 10 -10.46 -27.53 25.69
N TYR A 11 -10.41 -28.70 26.32
CA TYR A 11 -11.07 -29.92 25.84
C TYR A 11 -12.52 -30.09 26.33
N ARG A 12 -13.02 -29.18 27.17
CA ARG A 12 -14.40 -29.26 27.66
C ARG A 12 -15.34 -28.87 26.53
N PRO A 13 -16.21 -29.77 26.04
CA PRO A 13 -17.13 -29.43 24.96
C PRO A 13 -18.03 -28.28 25.42
N LEU A 14 -18.12 -27.24 24.58
CA LEU A 14 -19.06 -26.14 24.78
C LEU A 14 -20.47 -26.70 25.01
N SER A 15 -21.28 -26.01 25.82
CA SER A 15 -22.65 -26.44 26.05
C SER A 15 -23.38 -26.61 24.71
N PRO A 16 -24.23 -27.64 24.54
CA PRO A 16 -24.80 -27.99 23.24
C PRO A 16 -25.56 -26.83 22.59
N ALA A 17 -26.19 -25.96 23.40
CA ALA A 17 -26.82 -24.73 22.94
C ALA A 17 -25.82 -23.71 22.36
N ARG A 18 -24.64 -23.55 22.98
CA ARG A 18 -23.57 -22.66 22.48
C ARG A 18 -22.94 -23.22 21.21
N THR A 19 -22.73 -24.53 21.11
CA THR A 19 -22.22 -25.15 19.88
C THR A 19 -23.20 -25.04 18.72
N ALA A 20 -24.50 -25.25 18.97
CA ALA A 20 -25.54 -25.07 17.95
C ALA A 20 -25.64 -23.61 17.48
N PHE A 21 -25.64 -22.66 18.41
CA PHE A 21 -25.63 -21.23 18.08
C PHE A 21 -24.38 -20.84 17.28
N SER A 22 -23.19 -21.26 17.72
CA SER A 22 -21.93 -21.00 17.03
C SER A 22 -21.94 -21.58 15.61
N ARG A 23 -22.39 -22.82 15.42
CA ARG A 23 -22.50 -23.42 14.08
C ARG A 23 -23.50 -22.67 13.20
N GLY A 24 -24.64 -22.28 13.75
CA GLY A 24 -25.63 -21.46 13.04
C GLY A 24 -25.04 -20.12 12.59
N MET A 25 -24.37 -19.40 13.49
CA MET A 25 -23.70 -18.14 13.17
C MET A 25 -22.58 -18.31 12.13
N THR A 26 -21.80 -19.39 12.22
CA THR A 26 -20.77 -19.71 11.22
C THR A 26 -21.38 -19.99 9.85
N THR A 27 -22.46 -20.77 9.77
CA THR A 27 -23.16 -21.03 8.50
C THR A 27 -23.72 -19.75 7.91
N ILE A 28 -24.36 -18.90 8.72
CA ILE A 28 -24.87 -17.60 8.27
C ILE A 28 -23.72 -16.72 7.76
N ALA A 29 -22.59 -16.67 8.47
CA ALA A 29 -21.42 -15.92 8.04
C ALA A 29 -20.90 -16.40 6.68
N PHE A 30 -20.75 -17.71 6.47
CA PHE A 30 -20.34 -18.26 5.18
C PHE A 30 -21.35 -17.98 4.06
N LEU A 31 -22.65 -18.05 4.35
CA LEU A 31 -23.70 -17.73 3.38
C LEU A 31 -23.66 -16.25 2.98
N LEU A 32 -23.54 -15.34 3.94
CA LEU A 32 -23.44 -13.90 3.68
C LEU A 32 -22.13 -13.54 2.96
N SER A 33 -21.01 -14.16 3.32
CA SER A 33 -19.75 -14.01 2.59
C SER A 33 -19.88 -14.52 1.15
N GLY A 34 -20.55 -15.66 0.93
CA GLY A 34 -20.86 -16.18 -0.40
C GLY A 34 -21.75 -15.22 -1.21
N LEU A 35 -22.77 -14.65 -0.58
CA LEU A 35 -23.64 -13.65 -1.20
C LEU A 35 -22.86 -12.38 -1.58
N ALA A 36 -21.94 -11.92 -0.73
CA ALA A 36 -21.08 -10.77 -1.00
C ALA A 36 -20.10 -11.01 -2.18
N LEU A 37 -19.76 -12.26 -2.48
CA LEU A 37 -18.96 -12.59 -3.65
C LEU A 37 -19.75 -12.50 -4.96
N LEU A 38 -21.08 -12.63 -4.94
CA LEU A 38 -21.88 -12.54 -6.17
C LEU A 38 -21.70 -11.23 -6.96
N PRO A 39 -21.82 -10.03 -6.36
CA PRO A 39 -21.60 -8.79 -7.11
C PRO A 39 -20.15 -8.66 -7.61
N LEU A 40 -19.16 -9.13 -6.83
CA LEU A 40 -17.77 -9.15 -7.27
C LEU A 40 -17.58 -10.04 -8.51
N LEU A 41 -18.14 -11.25 -8.48
CA LEU A 41 -18.11 -12.19 -9.61
C LEU A 41 -18.88 -11.64 -10.81
N ALA A 42 -20.01 -10.96 -10.60
CA ALA A 42 -20.78 -10.34 -11.66
C ALA A 42 -20.01 -9.21 -12.34
N ILE A 43 -19.38 -8.32 -11.58
CA ILE A 43 -18.53 -7.24 -12.11
C ILE A 43 -17.35 -7.84 -12.88
N LEU A 44 -16.67 -8.84 -12.31
CA LEU A 44 -15.55 -9.49 -12.98
C LEU A 44 -15.97 -10.18 -14.28
N PHE A 45 -17.11 -10.89 -14.27
CA PHE A 45 -17.67 -11.52 -15.44
C PHE A 45 -17.98 -10.51 -16.54
N GLU A 46 -18.61 -9.38 -16.20
CA GLU A 46 -18.96 -8.35 -17.18
C GLU A 46 -17.72 -7.65 -17.74
N ILE A 47 -16.72 -7.35 -16.90
CA ILE A 47 -15.42 -6.81 -17.33
C ILE A 47 -14.73 -7.77 -18.30
N LEU A 48 -14.73 -9.08 -18.02
CA LEU A 48 -14.10 -10.06 -18.92
C LEU A 48 -14.89 -10.21 -20.22
N ARG A 49 -16.22 -10.32 -20.12
CA ARG A 49 -17.10 -10.50 -21.28
C ARG A 49 -17.05 -9.31 -22.24
N GLN A 50 -17.06 -8.08 -21.72
CA GLN A 50 -16.97 -6.86 -22.53
C GLN A 50 -15.51 -6.52 -22.89
N GLY A 51 -14.56 -6.83 -22.02
CA GLY A 51 -13.16 -6.42 -22.17
C GLY A 51 -12.34 -7.32 -23.09
N ILE A 52 -12.48 -8.65 -23.01
CA ILE A 52 -11.67 -9.60 -23.79
C ILE A 52 -11.80 -9.35 -25.31
N PRO A 53 -13.00 -9.17 -25.90
CA PRO A 53 -13.13 -8.91 -27.35
C PRO A 53 -12.46 -7.61 -27.79
N ASN A 54 -12.31 -6.65 -26.88
CA ASN A 54 -11.76 -5.33 -27.15
C ASN A 54 -10.26 -5.24 -26.80
N LEU A 55 -9.63 -6.31 -26.30
CA LEU A 55 -8.22 -6.31 -25.90
C LEU A 55 -7.29 -6.33 -27.13
N LYS A 56 -7.11 -5.17 -27.74
CA LYS A 56 -6.20 -4.94 -28.88
C LYS A 56 -5.05 -4.04 -28.46
N TRP A 57 -3.97 -4.07 -29.23
CA TRP A 57 -2.81 -3.20 -29.02
C TRP A 57 -3.17 -1.70 -28.99
N GLU A 58 -4.20 -1.33 -29.76
CA GLU A 58 -4.76 0.02 -29.83
C GLU A 58 -5.29 0.51 -28.48
N VAL A 59 -5.79 -0.36 -27.61
CA VAL A 59 -6.31 0.04 -26.29
C VAL A 59 -5.21 0.54 -25.37
N LEU A 60 -4.00 -0.01 -25.50
CA LEU A 60 -2.85 0.39 -24.68
C LEU A 60 -2.15 1.64 -25.21
N THR A 61 -2.23 1.89 -26.51
CA THR A 61 -1.45 2.93 -27.19
C THR A 61 -2.27 4.14 -27.63
N SER A 62 -3.60 4.00 -27.75
CA SER A 62 -4.48 5.09 -28.15
C SER A 62 -4.90 5.95 -26.96
N LEU A 63 -5.20 7.21 -27.26
CA LEU A 63 -5.84 8.11 -26.31
C LEU A 63 -7.32 7.75 -26.16
N PRO A 64 -7.97 8.16 -25.05
CA PRO A 64 -9.40 7.98 -24.89
C PRO A 64 -10.14 8.72 -26.00
N ALA A 65 -11.02 8.01 -26.72
CA ALA A 65 -11.84 8.64 -27.74
C ALA A 65 -12.81 9.66 -27.11
N PRO A 66 -13.09 10.80 -27.78
CA PRO A 66 -14.11 11.73 -27.33
C PRO A 66 -15.48 11.05 -27.19
N VAL A 67 -16.26 11.50 -26.21
CA VAL A 67 -17.62 10.98 -25.98
C VAL A 67 -18.48 11.15 -27.24
N GLY A 68 -19.14 10.07 -27.67
CA GLY A 68 -20.04 10.09 -28.83
C GLY A 68 -19.38 9.92 -30.21
N MET A 69 -18.07 9.69 -30.29
CA MET A 69 -17.42 9.32 -31.55
C MET A 69 -17.26 7.80 -31.68
N GLU A 70 -18.03 7.21 -32.59
CA GLU A 70 -17.91 5.79 -32.94
C GLU A 70 -16.82 5.59 -34.01
N GLY A 71 -16.09 4.47 -33.94
CA GLY A 71 -15.09 4.08 -34.94
C GLY A 71 -13.68 4.68 -34.76
N VAL A 72 -13.46 5.54 -33.77
CA VAL A 72 -12.11 6.01 -33.39
C VAL A 72 -11.50 5.03 -32.39
N PRO A 73 -10.21 4.63 -32.54
CA PRO A 73 -9.51 3.85 -31.53
C PRO A 73 -9.57 4.54 -30.16
N SER A 74 -10.13 3.85 -29.17
CA SER A 74 -10.23 4.34 -27.79
C SER A 74 -9.32 3.53 -26.89
N GLY A 75 -8.47 4.21 -26.14
CA GLY A 75 -7.53 3.57 -25.23
C GLY A 75 -7.27 4.39 -23.97
N PHE A 76 -6.34 3.93 -23.16
CA PHE A 76 -5.95 4.58 -21.90
C PHE A 76 -4.44 4.85 -21.81
N ALA A 77 -3.80 5.09 -22.96
CA ALA A 77 -2.35 5.35 -23.03
C ALA A 77 -1.91 6.52 -22.15
N ASN A 78 -2.72 7.59 -22.08
CA ASN A 78 -2.47 8.73 -21.21
C ASN A 78 -2.45 8.36 -19.72
N ALA A 79 -3.28 7.40 -19.29
CA ALA A 79 -3.28 6.93 -17.90
C ALA A 79 -2.02 6.11 -17.59
N ILE A 80 -1.56 5.28 -18.52
CA ILE A 80 -0.31 4.52 -18.39
C ILE A 80 0.88 5.47 -18.29
N VAL A 81 1.04 6.35 -19.28
CA VAL A 81 2.15 7.32 -19.33
C VAL A 81 2.09 8.25 -18.12
N GLY A 82 0.90 8.76 -17.78
CA GLY A 82 0.70 9.60 -16.59
C GLY A 82 1.13 8.89 -15.31
N THR A 83 0.76 7.61 -15.15
CA THR A 83 1.16 6.81 -13.98
C THR A 83 2.66 6.64 -13.91
N VAL A 84 3.30 6.26 -15.02
CA VAL A 84 4.77 6.08 -15.07
C VAL A 84 5.49 7.37 -14.70
N ILE A 85 5.05 8.52 -15.22
CA ILE A 85 5.65 9.81 -14.89
C ILE A 85 5.45 10.16 -13.41
N MET A 86 4.23 10.02 -12.88
CA MET A 86 3.94 10.33 -11.48
C MET A 86 4.70 9.42 -10.52
N VAL A 87 4.74 8.12 -10.78
CA VAL A 87 5.52 7.14 -10.01
C VAL A 87 7.01 7.42 -10.11
N GLY A 88 7.51 7.78 -11.29
CA GLY A 88 8.91 8.16 -11.49
C GLY A 88 9.30 9.37 -10.64
N ILE A 89 8.50 10.44 -10.67
CA ILE A 89 8.71 11.64 -9.86
C ILE A 89 8.65 11.30 -8.36
N ALA A 90 7.64 10.55 -7.93
CA ALA A 90 7.49 10.14 -6.54
C ALA A 90 8.69 9.31 -6.08
N SER A 91 9.17 8.39 -6.91
CA SER A 91 10.32 7.53 -6.65
C SER A 91 11.62 8.31 -6.53
N LEU A 92 11.86 9.24 -7.45
CA LEU A 92 13.06 10.09 -7.43
C LEU A 92 13.16 10.95 -6.16
N ILE A 93 12.02 11.31 -5.56
CA ILE A 93 11.99 12.10 -4.32
C ILE A 93 12.05 11.18 -3.09
N SER A 94 11.11 10.23 -2.99
CA SER A 94 10.88 9.51 -1.74
C SER A 94 11.86 8.36 -1.52
N ILE A 95 12.41 7.74 -2.57
CA ILE A 95 13.39 6.65 -2.40
C ILE A 95 14.69 7.19 -1.78
N PRO A 96 15.36 8.21 -2.35
CA PRO A 96 16.61 8.70 -1.77
C PRO A 96 16.42 9.24 -0.36
N VAL A 97 15.41 10.08 -0.14
CA VAL A 97 15.13 10.69 1.17
C VAL A 97 14.73 9.62 2.19
N GLY A 98 13.88 8.67 1.79
CA GLY A 98 13.36 7.64 2.66
C GLY A 98 14.43 6.63 3.07
N VAL A 99 15.24 6.17 2.11
CA VAL A 99 16.33 5.22 2.37
C VAL A 99 17.41 5.85 3.25
N LEU A 100 17.83 7.09 2.97
CA LEU A 100 18.82 7.79 3.80
C LEU A 100 18.31 8.00 5.24
N THR A 101 17.05 8.38 5.37
CA THR A 101 16.40 8.52 6.68
C THR A 101 16.34 7.18 7.42
N ALA A 102 15.96 6.09 6.73
CA ALA A 102 15.91 4.76 7.29
C ALA A 102 17.29 4.24 7.73
N ILE A 103 18.34 4.47 6.94
CA ILE A 103 19.72 4.15 7.31
C ILE A 103 20.13 4.90 8.57
N TYR A 104 19.84 6.22 8.64
CA TYR A 104 20.08 7.01 9.84
C TYR A 104 19.36 6.43 11.06
N LEU A 105 18.08 6.10 10.93
CA LEU A 105 17.26 5.56 12.01
C LEU A 105 17.70 4.17 12.46
N ALA A 106 18.04 3.28 11.54
CA ALA A 106 18.43 1.90 11.84
C ALA A 106 19.84 1.81 12.46
N GLU A 107 20.79 2.57 11.92
CA GLU A 107 22.21 2.35 12.19
C GLU A 107 22.79 3.36 13.19
N PHE A 108 22.40 4.64 13.10
CA PHE A 108 23.04 5.73 13.84
C PHE A 108 22.24 6.22 15.04
N SER A 109 20.96 5.85 15.16
CA SER A 109 20.04 6.57 16.04
C SER A 109 19.68 5.91 17.38
N LYS A 110 20.39 4.86 17.80
CA LYS A 110 20.06 4.10 19.03
C LYS A 110 19.90 5.03 20.25
N GLY A 111 18.65 5.28 20.66
CA GLY A 111 18.30 6.10 21.82
C GLY A 111 18.30 7.63 21.62
N SER A 112 18.42 8.14 20.38
CA SER A 112 18.47 9.59 20.15
C SER A 112 17.07 10.23 20.16
N PRO A 113 16.86 11.36 20.85
CA PRO A 113 15.56 12.06 20.87
C PRO A 113 15.11 12.49 19.47
N ILE A 114 16.06 12.81 18.57
CA ILE A 114 15.72 13.19 17.19
C ILE A 114 15.11 12.02 16.42
N ALA A 115 15.55 10.78 16.68
CA ALA A 115 15.00 9.61 16.00
C ALA A 115 13.64 9.20 16.55
N HIS A 116 13.37 9.44 17.84
CA HIS A 116 12.02 9.33 18.37
C HIS A 116 11.08 10.34 17.69
N LEU A 117 11.54 11.59 17.50
CA LEU A 117 10.76 12.60 16.78
C LEU A 117 10.51 12.22 15.31
N ILE A 118 11.53 11.80 14.57
CA ILE A 118 11.39 11.39 13.17
C ILE A 118 10.41 10.21 13.06
N ARG A 119 10.56 9.16 13.88
CA ARG A 119 9.63 8.01 13.89
C ARG A 119 8.21 8.42 14.22
N PHE A 120 8.03 9.34 15.17
CA PHE A 120 6.72 9.88 15.49
C PHE A 120 6.09 10.58 14.28
N VAL A 121 6.83 11.48 13.63
CA VAL A 121 6.36 12.19 12.42
C VAL A 121 6.02 11.21 11.30
N VAL A 122 6.87 10.22 11.03
CA VAL A 122 6.63 9.20 9.99
C VAL A 122 5.39 8.36 10.30
N THR A 123 5.19 8.00 11.57
CA THR A 123 4.01 7.24 12.00
C THR A 123 2.74 8.08 11.85
N VAL A 124 2.79 9.36 12.21
CA VAL A 124 1.68 10.30 12.02
C VAL A 124 1.36 10.47 10.54
N LEU A 125 2.38 10.68 9.69
CA LEU A 125 2.23 10.79 8.23
C LEU A 125 1.58 9.54 7.63
N SER A 126 1.93 8.35 8.13
CA SER A 126 1.33 7.08 7.69
C SER A 126 -0.17 6.97 8.01
N GLY A 127 -0.62 7.65 9.07
CA GLY A 127 -2.02 7.70 9.47
C GLY A 127 -2.86 8.74 8.73
N VAL A 128 -2.23 9.63 7.94
CA VAL A 128 -2.95 10.68 7.22
C VAL A 128 -3.77 10.06 6.08
N PRO A 129 -5.08 10.33 5.98
CA PRO A 129 -5.87 9.87 4.85
C PRO A 129 -5.35 10.41 3.52
N SER A 130 -5.32 9.57 2.47
CA SER A 130 -4.78 9.94 1.15
C SER A 130 -5.46 11.18 0.54
N ILE A 131 -6.75 11.38 0.80
CA ILE A 131 -7.49 12.56 0.34
C ILE A 131 -6.94 13.87 0.93
N VAL A 132 -6.51 13.85 2.19
CA VAL A 132 -5.94 15.03 2.87
C VAL A 132 -4.60 15.38 2.23
N VAL A 133 -3.78 14.37 1.92
CA VAL A 133 -2.52 14.58 1.19
C VAL A 133 -2.77 15.15 -0.22
N GLY A 134 -3.83 14.69 -0.89
CA GLY A 134 -4.26 15.24 -2.19
C GLY A 134 -4.62 16.73 -2.11
N VAL A 135 -5.40 17.13 -1.11
CA VAL A 135 -5.75 18.56 -0.89
C VAL A 135 -4.52 19.39 -0.51
N PHE A 136 -3.62 18.85 0.29
CA PHE A 136 -2.34 19.49 0.62
C PHE A 136 -1.49 19.74 -0.65
N ALA A 137 -1.34 18.72 -1.50
CA ALA A 137 -0.60 18.86 -2.75
C ALA A 137 -1.26 19.86 -3.72
N TYR A 138 -2.59 19.90 -3.76
CA TYR A 138 -3.32 20.93 -4.50
C TYR A 138 -2.97 22.34 -4.01
N ALA A 139 -3.02 22.56 -2.69
CA ALA A 139 -2.73 23.86 -2.10
C ALA A 139 -1.29 24.32 -2.33
N VAL A 140 -0.31 23.41 -2.21
CA VAL A 140 1.12 23.74 -2.31
C VAL A 140 1.62 23.82 -3.75
N VAL A 141 1.17 22.91 -4.61
CA VAL A 141 1.70 22.79 -5.98
C VAL A 141 0.72 23.35 -7.01
N VAL A 142 -0.54 22.90 -7.01
CA VAL A 142 -1.48 23.29 -8.08
C VAL A 142 -1.79 24.79 -8.02
N LEU A 143 -2.00 25.35 -6.83
CA LEU A 143 -2.25 26.80 -6.69
C LEU A 143 -0.99 27.63 -6.99
N ALA A 144 0.19 27.16 -6.59
CA ALA A 144 1.45 27.87 -6.84
C ALA A 144 1.79 27.92 -8.34
N PHE A 145 1.62 26.80 -9.05
CA PHE A 145 1.91 26.68 -10.47
C PHE A 145 0.70 26.98 -11.38
N LYS A 146 -0.45 27.35 -10.79
CA LYS A 146 -1.71 27.70 -11.47
C LYS A 146 -2.19 26.68 -12.50
N GLY A 147 -1.97 25.40 -12.25
CA GLY A 147 -2.35 24.34 -13.19
C GLY A 147 -2.13 22.93 -12.66
N PHE A 148 -2.94 22.00 -13.17
CA PHE A 148 -2.73 20.57 -12.94
C PHE A 148 -1.59 20.07 -13.82
N SER A 149 -0.71 19.25 -13.23
CA SER A 149 0.45 18.70 -13.93
C SER A 149 0.83 17.33 -13.36
N ALA A 150 1.58 16.55 -14.15
CA ALA A 150 2.15 15.29 -13.68
C ALA A 150 3.08 15.49 -12.48
N PHE A 151 3.74 16.65 -12.39
CA PHE A 151 4.54 17.02 -11.23
C PHE A 151 3.71 17.19 -9.96
N ALA A 152 2.55 17.85 -10.04
CA ALA A 152 1.65 18.00 -8.89
C ALA A 152 1.14 16.64 -8.38
N GLY A 153 0.76 15.74 -9.29
CA GLY A 153 0.37 14.37 -8.94
C GLY A 153 1.53 13.54 -8.37
N GLY A 154 2.71 13.64 -8.99
CA GLY A 154 3.93 12.98 -8.51
C GLY A 154 4.38 13.47 -7.14
N PHE A 155 4.22 14.76 -6.84
CA PHE A 155 4.48 15.32 -5.51
C PHE A 155 3.47 14.81 -4.46
N ALA A 156 2.18 14.77 -4.79
CA ALA A 156 1.18 14.17 -3.89
C ALA A 156 1.53 12.72 -3.56
N LEU A 157 1.89 11.95 -4.59
CA LEU A 157 2.28 10.55 -4.46
C LEU A 157 3.58 10.39 -3.66
N SER A 158 4.55 11.29 -3.80
CA SER A 158 5.81 11.25 -3.05
C SER A 158 5.58 11.37 -1.54
N VAL A 159 4.67 12.27 -1.12
CA VAL A 159 4.31 12.46 0.29
C VAL A 159 3.68 11.20 0.88
N ILE A 160 2.80 10.52 0.14
CA ILE A 160 2.20 9.24 0.57
C ILE A 160 3.26 8.14 0.62
N MET A 161 4.16 8.09 -0.37
CA MET A 161 5.15 7.03 -0.51
C MET A 161 6.28 7.13 0.51
N LEU A 162 6.64 8.34 0.95
CA LEU A 162 7.77 8.61 1.84
C LEU A 162 7.74 7.79 3.15
N PRO A 163 6.67 7.81 3.96
CA PRO A 163 6.64 7.04 5.20
C PRO A 163 6.75 5.52 4.96
N ILE A 164 6.14 5.02 3.88
CA ILE A 164 6.18 3.60 3.52
C ILE A 164 7.63 3.17 3.25
N VAL A 165 8.37 3.96 2.45
CA VAL A 165 9.78 3.67 2.14
C VAL A 165 10.64 3.71 3.40
N ILE A 166 10.45 4.70 4.27
CA ILE A 166 11.23 4.83 5.51
C ILE A 166 11.02 3.61 6.40
N LEU A 167 9.76 3.26 6.69
CA LEU A 167 9.43 2.17 7.60
C LEU A 167 9.89 0.81 7.06
N ALA A 168 9.58 0.52 5.78
CA ALA A 168 9.98 -0.73 5.16
C ALA A 168 11.50 -0.90 5.11
N THR A 169 12.24 0.18 4.81
CA THR A 169 13.71 0.14 4.76
C THR A 169 14.30 0.02 6.17
N GLU A 170 13.78 0.75 7.16
CA GLU A 170 14.26 0.68 8.54
C GLU A 170 14.06 -0.73 9.13
N GLU A 171 12.89 -1.32 8.92
CA GLU A 171 12.60 -2.69 9.34
C GLU A 171 13.50 -3.71 8.63
N ALA A 172 13.68 -3.58 7.31
CA ALA A 172 14.58 -4.44 6.55
C ALA A 172 16.02 -4.41 7.07
N LEU A 173 16.55 -3.21 7.39
CA LEU A 173 17.91 -3.06 7.95
C LEU A 173 18.04 -3.68 9.34
N LYS A 174 17.02 -3.55 10.20
CA LYS A 174 17.03 -4.15 11.55
C LYS A 174 16.97 -5.68 11.54
N LEU A 175 16.45 -6.28 10.48
CA LEU A 175 16.39 -7.73 10.32
C LEU A 175 17.76 -8.35 10.01
N VAL A 176 18.78 -7.56 9.65
CA VAL A 176 20.12 -8.07 9.35
C VAL A 176 20.79 -8.61 10.64
N PRO A 177 21.18 -9.89 10.68
CA PRO A 177 21.83 -10.48 11.85
C PRO A 177 23.13 -9.77 12.23
N THR A 178 23.36 -9.59 13.53
CA THR A 178 24.59 -8.98 14.06
C THR A 178 25.86 -9.74 13.64
N SER A 179 25.78 -11.07 13.47
CA SER A 179 26.92 -11.88 13.01
C SER A 179 27.42 -11.48 11.62
N LEU A 180 26.51 -11.19 10.68
CA LEU A 180 26.88 -10.72 9.33
C LEU A 180 27.50 -9.32 9.38
N ARG A 181 26.98 -8.46 10.26
CA ARG A 181 27.53 -7.11 10.46
C ARG A 181 28.97 -7.17 10.98
N LEU A 182 29.22 -7.98 12.02
CA LEU A 182 30.56 -8.18 12.59
C LEU A 182 31.53 -8.84 11.59
N ALA A 183 31.06 -9.82 10.81
CA ALA A 183 31.88 -10.46 9.77
C ALA A 183 32.28 -9.46 8.68
N SER A 184 31.36 -8.59 8.24
CA SER A 184 31.65 -7.53 7.27
C SER A 184 32.72 -6.55 7.80
N SER A 185 32.59 -6.12 9.06
CA SER A 185 33.60 -5.26 9.69
C SER A 185 34.96 -5.95 9.82
N ALA A 186 35.00 -7.26 10.10
CA ALA A 186 36.25 -8.04 10.16
C ALA A 186 36.95 -8.18 8.80
N LEU A 187 36.20 -8.10 7.70
CA LEU A 187 36.73 -8.09 6.33
C LEU A 187 37.18 -6.70 5.85
N GLY A 188 37.10 -5.68 6.70
CA GLY A 188 37.55 -4.32 6.39
C GLY A 188 36.50 -3.42 5.72
N ALA A 189 35.21 -3.78 5.79
CA ALA A 189 34.15 -2.85 5.41
C ALA A 189 34.05 -1.72 6.46
N SER A 190 34.20 -0.47 6.00
CA SER A 190 34.13 0.76 6.80
C SER A 190 32.79 1.46 6.67
#